data_AF-A0A8W7PKP1-F1
#
_entry.id   AF-A0A8W7PKP1-F1
#
_cell.length_a   1.000
_cell.length_b   1.000
_cell.length_c   1.000
_cell.angle_alpha   90.00
_cell.angle_beta   90.00
_cell.angle_gamma   90.00
#
_symmetry.space_group_name_H-M   'P 1'
#
loop_
_entity.id
_entity.type
_entity.pdbx_description
1 polymer ?
#
loop_
_entity_poly.entity_id
_entity_poly.type
_entity_poly.pdbx_seq_one_letter_code
_entity_poly.pdbx_strand_id
1 'polypeptide(L)'
;MWSQWLAPDEQHRVPLACRCLLVREEDGRLILLEAGIGAFFAPELKARYGVVEDGHVLLDNLAAAGSSHEDIDVVILSHLHFDHVGGLLAAWDGGPARLLFPNARFVASRSAWQRAKEPHARDRASFIPELITLLENSDRLVLTDGETPDCLPADYRF
;
A
#
# COMPACT_ATOMS: atom_id res chain seq x y z
N MET A 1 -3.41 13.90 27.71
CA MET A 1 -2.31 14.15 26.72
C MET A 1 -2.06 12.85 25.97
N TRP A 2 -1.77 12.86 24.66
CA TRP A 2 -1.67 11.63 23.86
C TRP A 2 -0.58 10.66 24.35
N SER A 3 0.50 11.18 24.93
CA SER A 3 1.65 10.41 25.44
C SER A 3 1.34 9.48 26.61
N GLN A 4 0.13 9.56 27.17
CA GLN A 4 -0.36 8.61 28.18
C GLN A 4 -0.77 7.27 27.57
N TRP A 5 -0.98 7.22 26.26
CA TRP A 5 -1.47 6.04 25.52
C TRP A 5 -0.38 5.35 24.71
N LEU A 6 0.63 6.11 24.28
CA LEU A 6 1.72 5.60 23.45
C LEU A 6 3.01 6.36 23.78
N ALA A 7 4.02 5.63 24.24
CA ALA A 7 5.31 6.20 24.60
C ALA A 7 6.08 6.59 23.32
N PRO A 8 6.51 7.86 23.19
CA PRO A 8 7.34 8.26 22.07
C PRO A 8 8.80 7.88 22.24
N ASP A 9 9.51 7.80 21.12
CA ASP A 9 10.98 7.74 21.10
C ASP A 9 11.62 9.13 21.37
N GLU A 10 12.95 9.17 21.38
CA GLU A 10 13.74 10.39 21.59
C GLU A 10 13.53 11.46 20.50
N GLN A 11 12.96 11.09 19.35
CA GLN A 11 12.63 11.97 18.24
C GLN A 11 11.13 12.34 18.21
N HIS A 12 10.38 12.04 19.27
CA HIS A 12 8.93 12.25 19.36
C HIS A 12 8.10 11.47 18.34
N ARG A 13 8.63 10.37 17.82
CA ARG A 13 7.88 9.42 16.98
C ARG A 13 7.23 8.36 17.85
N VAL A 14 6.21 7.71 17.32
CA VAL A 14 5.52 6.61 17.98
C VAL A 14 5.46 5.40 17.04
N PRO A 15 5.43 4.17 17.58
CA PRO A 15 5.30 2.98 16.75
C PRO A 15 3.92 2.94 16.10
N LEU A 16 3.89 2.83 14.78
CA LEU A 16 2.69 2.65 13.97
C LEU A 16 2.86 1.41 13.11
N ALA A 17 1.86 0.54 13.14
CA ALA A 17 1.90 -0.69 12.37
C ALA A 17 1.10 -0.54 11.08
N CYS A 18 1.78 -0.69 9.94
CA CYS A 18 1.19 -0.64 8.61
C CYS A 18 0.71 -2.04 8.17
N ARG A 19 -0.27 -2.58 8.89
CA ARG A 19 -0.76 -3.96 8.67
C ARG A 19 -1.69 -4.03 7.45
N CYS A 20 -1.58 -5.14 6.73
CA CYS A 20 -2.48 -5.51 5.63
C CYS A 20 -3.42 -6.64 6.07
N LEU A 21 -4.53 -6.81 5.37
CA LEU A 21 -5.42 -7.96 5.52
C LEU A 21 -5.48 -8.73 4.21
N LEU A 22 -5.21 -10.04 4.25
CA LEU A 22 -5.42 -10.95 3.13
C LEU A 22 -6.77 -11.66 3.33
N VAL A 23 -7.64 -11.56 2.32
CA VAL A 23 -8.91 -12.28 2.24
C VAL A 23 -8.79 -13.37 1.19
N ARG A 24 -9.25 -14.57 1.54
CA ARG A 24 -9.35 -15.72 0.63
C ARG A 24 -10.82 -16.01 0.40
N GLU A 25 -11.28 -15.80 -0.82
CA GLU A 25 -12.66 -16.09 -1.22
C GLU A 25 -12.88 -17.58 -1.43
N GLU A 26 -14.13 -18.03 -1.35
CA GLU A 26 -14.49 -19.45 -1.59
C GLU A 26 -14.16 -19.92 -3.01
N ASP A 27 -14.18 -19.00 -3.98
CA ASP A 27 -13.82 -19.27 -5.38
C ASP A 27 -12.30 -19.25 -5.65
N GLY A 28 -11.49 -19.05 -4.60
CA GLY A 28 -10.04 -19.04 -4.65
C GLY A 28 -9.40 -17.67 -4.89
N ARG A 29 -10.20 -16.61 -5.12
CA ARG A 29 -9.65 -15.25 -5.29
C ARG A 29 -8.93 -14.77 -4.03
N LEU A 30 -7.83 -14.06 -4.24
CA LEU A 30 -7.02 -13.43 -3.20
C LEU A 30 -7.15 -11.92 -3.27
N ILE A 31 -7.72 -11.33 -2.22
CA ILE A 31 -7.95 -9.90 -2.10
C ILE A 31 -7.10 -9.36 -0.95
N LEU A 32 -6.27 -8.37 -1.25
CA LEU A 32 -5.43 -7.70 -0.27
C LEU A 32 -6.02 -6.33 0.08
N LEU A 33 -6.20 -6.03 1.36
CA LEU A 33 -6.54 -4.69 1.84
C LEU A 33 -5.27 -4.02 2.34
N GLU A 34 -4.92 -2.89 1.72
CA GLU A 34 -3.67 -2.16 1.89
C GLU A 34 -2.41 -2.96 1.48
N ALA A 35 -1.33 -2.27 1.16
CA ALA A 35 -0.02 -2.88 0.90
C ALA A 35 1.03 -2.51 1.97
N GLY A 36 0.66 -1.68 2.95
CA GLY A 36 1.54 -1.25 4.01
C GLY A 36 2.72 -0.41 3.50
N ILE A 37 3.75 -0.28 4.34
CA ILE A 37 4.89 0.62 4.09
C ILE A 37 5.93 0.06 3.10
N GLY A 38 5.96 -1.26 2.91
CA GLY A 38 6.90 -1.92 1.99
C GLY A 38 8.38 -1.79 2.37
N ALA A 39 9.25 -1.98 1.38
CA ALA A 39 10.70 -1.89 1.52
C ALA A 39 11.35 -0.99 0.44
N PHE A 40 10.57 -0.08 -0.14
CA PHE A 40 10.96 0.74 -1.30
C PHE A 40 11.83 1.96 -0.95
N PHE A 41 11.94 2.29 0.34
CA PHE A 41 12.67 3.47 0.79
C PHE A 41 14.18 3.32 0.59
N ALA A 42 14.80 4.36 0.00
CA ALA A 42 16.23 4.56 0.12
C ALA A 42 16.65 4.68 1.60
N PRO A 43 17.89 4.29 1.97
CA PRO A 43 18.31 4.18 3.38
C PRO A 43 18.08 5.44 4.22
N GLU A 44 18.34 6.62 3.68
CA GLU A 44 18.13 7.90 4.38
C GLU A 44 16.66 8.16 4.70
N LEU A 45 15.76 7.85 3.76
CA LEU A 45 14.33 8.04 3.92
C LEU A 45 13.73 6.99 4.85
N LYS A 46 14.22 5.74 4.78
CA LYS A 46 13.90 4.65 5.72
C LYS A 46 14.20 5.09 7.16
N ALA A 47 15.40 5.64 7.41
CA ALA A 47 15.82 6.13 8.72
C ALA A 47 14.97 7.33 9.21
N ARG A 48 14.65 8.26 8.31
CA ARG A 48 13.80 9.43 8.62
C ARG A 48 12.42 9.02 9.13
N TYR A 49 11.76 8.08 8.45
CA TYR A 49 10.43 7.61 8.85
C TYR A 49 10.45 6.54 9.96
N GLY A 50 11.64 6.07 10.36
CA GLY A 50 11.76 5.08 11.42
C GLY A 50 11.25 3.69 11.01
N VAL A 51 11.36 3.35 9.72
CA VAL A 51 11.03 2.01 9.23
C VAL A 51 12.13 1.06 9.71
N VAL A 52 11.75 0.07 10.52
CA VAL A 52 12.71 -0.80 11.21
C VAL A 52 12.94 -2.10 10.45
N GLU A 53 12.03 -2.46 9.55
CA GLU A 53 12.04 -3.69 8.78
C GLU A 53 13.13 -3.65 7.69
N ASP A 54 13.94 -4.71 7.61
CA ASP A 54 15.03 -4.81 6.62
C ASP A 54 14.61 -5.40 5.27
N GLY A 55 13.45 -6.04 5.23
CA GLY A 55 12.94 -6.72 4.06
C GLY A 55 11.49 -6.35 3.76
N HIS A 56 10.96 -6.94 2.69
CA HIS A 56 9.60 -6.68 2.27
C HIS A 56 8.60 -7.57 3.04
N VAL A 57 8.34 -7.22 4.31
CA VAL A 57 7.56 -8.03 5.26
C VAL A 57 6.19 -8.49 4.73
N LEU A 58 5.52 -7.69 3.89
CA LEU A 58 4.29 -8.13 3.23
C LEU A 58 4.49 -9.37 2.35
N LEU A 59 5.55 -9.42 1.54
CA LEU A 59 5.85 -10.57 0.67
C LEU A 59 6.22 -11.80 1.49
N ASP A 60 7.00 -11.60 2.55
CA ASP A 60 7.36 -12.69 3.48
C ASP A 60 6.11 -13.28 4.15
N ASN A 61 5.17 -12.42 4.57
CA ASN A 61 3.90 -12.84 5.17
C ASN A 61 2.96 -13.51 4.17
N LEU A 62 2.90 -13.04 2.92
CA LEU A 62 2.16 -13.73 1.86
C LEU A 62 2.74 -15.14 1.64
N ALA A 63 4.06 -15.26 1.54
CA ALA A 63 4.73 -16.54 1.36
C ALA A 63 4.47 -17.49 2.54
N ALA A 64 4.55 -16.97 3.77
CA ALA A 64 4.20 -17.72 4.98
C ALA A 64 2.72 -18.16 5.01
N ALA A 65 1.83 -17.38 4.40
CA ALA A 65 0.43 -17.73 4.21
C ALA A 65 0.17 -18.67 3.03
N GLY A 66 1.20 -19.06 2.26
CA GLY A 66 1.09 -19.96 1.11
C GLY A 66 0.70 -19.29 -0.20
N SER A 67 1.02 -18.00 -0.38
CA SER A 67 0.76 -17.25 -1.62
C SER A 67 1.93 -16.32 -1.96
N SER A 68 2.06 -15.96 -3.22
CA SER A 68 3.00 -14.94 -3.71
C SER A 68 2.23 -13.65 -4.04
N HIS A 69 2.95 -12.56 -4.31
CA HIS A 69 2.29 -11.35 -4.82
C HIS A 69 1.70 -11.55 -6.22
N GLU A 70 2.17 -12.55 -6.97
CA GLU A 70 1.65 -12.88 -8.30
C GLU A 70 0.26 -13.54 -8.21
N ASP A 71 -0.06 -14.16 -7.08
CA ASP A 71 -1.36 -14.80 -6.85
C ASP A 71 -2.45 -13.81 -6.43
N ILE A 72 -2.13 -12.54 -6.16
CA ILE A 72 -3.11 -11.55 -5.70
C ILE A 72 -3.92 -11.03 -6.89
N ASP A 73 -5.24 -11.14 -6.80
CA ASP A 73 -6.18 -10.72 -7.84
C ASP A 73 -6.57 -9.24 -7.71
N VAL A 74 -6.74 -8.77 -6.47
CA VAL A 74 -7.17 -7.40 -6.19
C VAL A 74 -6.43 -6.85 -4.97
N VAL A 75 -5.98 -5.59 -5.07
CA VAL A 75 -5.53 -4.80 -3.93
C VAL A 75 -6.49 -3.63 -3.73
N ILE A 76 -7.12 -3.55 -2.57
CA ILE A 76 -8.02 -2.45 -2.19
C ILE A 76 -7.22 -1.47 -1.33
N LEU A 77 -7.24 -0.19 -1.70
CA LEU A 77 -6.49 0.88 -1.07
C LEU A 77 -7.45 1.91 -0.48
N SER A 78 -7.39 2.16 0.83
CA SER A 78 -8.17 3.24 1.45
C SER A 78 -7.74 4.61 0.93
N HIS A 79 -6.43 4.81 0.76
CA HIS A 79 -5.82 5.99 0.17
C HIS A 79 -4.36 5.72 -0.22
N LEU A 80 -3.67 6.69 -0.82
CA LEU A 80 -2.36 6.49 -1.47
C LEU A 80 -1.17 7.10 -0.69
N HIS A 81 -1.22 7.10 0.63
CA HIS A 81 -0.02 7.45 1.41
C HIS A 81 0.99 6.30 1.45
N PHE A 82 2.28 6.61 1.59
CA PHE A 82 3.36 5.62 1.50
C PHE A 82 3.24 4.49 2.52
N ASP A 83 2.64 4.73 3.69
CA ASP A 83 2.43 3.75 4.74
C ASP A 83 1.29 2.76 4.42
N HIS A 84 0.53 3.04 3.36
CA HIS A 84 -0.56 2.24 2.83
C HIS A 84 -0.23 1.56 1.51
N VAL A 85 0.53 2.24 0.64
CA VAL A 85 0.82 1.77 -0.73
C VAL A 85 2.28 1.47 -1.01
N GLY A 86 3.18 1.72 -0.05
CA GLY A 86 4.62 1.50 -0.22
C GLY A 86 4.97 0.06 -0.55
N GLY A 87 4.22 -0.91 -0.01
CA GLY A 87 4.40 -2.32 -0.33
C GLY A 87 3.99 -2.72 -1.74
N LEU A 88 3.42 -1.82 -2.55
CA LEU A 88 3.21 -2.04 -3.98
C LEU A 88 4.51 -1.99 -4.79
N LEU A 89 5.60 -1.51 -4.20
CA LEU A 89 6.89 -1.37 -4.86
C LEU A 89 7.89 -2.43 -4.42
N ALA A 90 8.72 -2.88 -5.35
CA ALA A 90 9.84 -3.75 -5.05
C ALA A 90 10.78 -3.11 -4.00
N ALA A 91 11.50 -3.97 -3.28
CA ALA A 91 12.51 -3.51 -2.34
C ALA A 91 13.55 -2.62 -3.03
N TRP A 92 13.99 -1.58 -2.33
CA TRP A 92 14.98 -0.63 -2.85
C TRP A 92 16.28 -1.35 -3.21
N ASP A 93 16.67 -1.23 -4.47
CA ASP A 93 17.91 -1.79 -5.03
C ASP A 93 18.83 -0.71 -5.63
N GLY A 94 18.48 0.58 -5.46
CA GLY A 94 19.18 1.71 -6.08
C GLY A 94 18.72 2.04 -7.50
N GLY A 95 17.86 1.20 -8.08
CA GLY A 95 17.25 1.42 -9.40
C GLY A 95 15.92 2.18 -9.36
N PRO A 96 15.26 2.32 -10.52
CA PRO A 96 13.91 2.89 -10.60
C PRO A 96 12.90 2.02 -9.86
N ALA A 97 11.82 2.63 -9.36
CA ALA A 97 10.78 1.90 -8.67
C ALA A 97 10.09 0.91 -9.62
N ARG A 98 9.78 -0.28 -9.11
CA ARG A 98 9.11 -1.35 -9.87
C ARG A 98 7.82 -1.74 -9.18
N LEU A 99 6.72 -1.68 -9.92
CA LEU A 99 5.40 -2.09 -9.43
C LEU A 99 5.34 -3.62 -9.30
N LEU A 100 4.92 -4.09 -8.13
CA LEU A 100 4.66 -5.50 -7.82
C LEU A 100 3.22 -5.89 -8.15
N PHE A 101 2.82 -7.09 -7.73
CA PHE A 101 1.48 -7.65 -7.90
C PHE A 101 1.04 -7.66 -9.37
N PRO A 102 1.77 -8.33 -10.29
CA PRO A 102 1.60 -8.15 -11.73
C PRO A 102 0.20 -8.50 -12.25
N ASN A 103 -0.52 -9.39 -11.55
CA ASN A 103 -1.87 -9.82 -11.93
C ASN A 103 -2.98 -9.03 -11.24
N ALA A 104 -2.65 -8.23 -10.22
CA ALA A 104 -3.66 -7.56 -9.41
C ALA A 104 -4.28 -6.36 -10.11
N ARG A 105 -5.58 -6.15 -9.90
CA ARG A 105 -6.25 -4.86 -10.07
C ARG A 105 -6.11 -4.01 -8.80
N PHE A 106 -5.84 -2.72 -8.94
CA PHE A 106 -5.70 -1.79 -7.81
C PHE A 106 -6.97 -0.95 -7.68
N VAL A 107 -7.75 -1.18 -6.63
CA VAL A 107 -9.00 -0.45 -6.38
C VAL A 107 -8.74 0.70 -5.42
N ALA A 108 -9.11 1.91 -5.81
CA ALA A 108 -9.07 3.09 -4.96
C ALA A 108 -10.27 3.99 -5.24
N SER A 109 -10.65 4.84 -4.29
CA SER A 109 -11.68 5.86 -4.57
C SER A 109 -11.13 6.92 -5.54
N ARG A 110 -11.99 7.46 -6.40
CA ARG A 110 -11.61 8.55 -7.32
C ARG A 110 -11.11 9.78 -6.56
N SER A 111 -11.70 10.06 -5.40
CA SER A 111 -11.30 11.18 -4.54
C SER A 111 -9.91 10.98 -3.93
N ALA A 112 -9.58 9.77 -3.46
CA ALA A 112 -8.23 9.46 -2.97
C ALA A 112 -7.20 9.51 -4.10
N TRP A 113 -7.55 9.01 -5.28
CA TRP A 113 -6.71 9.10 -6.47
C TRP A 113 -6.42 10.54 -6.88
N GLN A 114 -7.45 11.39 -6.94
CA GLN A 114 -7.28 12.81 -7.27
C GLN A 114 -6.39 13.51 -6.24
N ARG A 115 -6.58 13.20 -4.95
CA ARG A 115 -5.72 13.74 -3.88
C ARG A 115 -4.25 13.32 -4.04
N ALA A 116 -3.99 12.11 -4.53
CA ALA A 116 -2.64 11.63 -4.79
C ALA A 116 -1.98 12.31 -5.99
N LYS A 117 -2.77 12.62 -7.04
CA LYS A 117 -2.30 13.38 -8.21
C LYS A 117 -2.05 14.86 -7.89
N GLU A 118 -2.88 15.44 -7.04
CA GLU A 118 -2.84 16.86 -6.67
C GLU A 118 -2.81 17.01 -5.15
N PRO A 119 -1.70 16.63 -4.50
CA PRO A 119 -1.62 16.66 -3.04
C PRO A 119 -1.57 18.08 -2.50
N HIS A 120 -2.12 18.27 -1.31
CA HIS A 120 -2.00 19.55 -0.63
C HIS A 120 -0.58 19.71 -0.09
N ALA A 121 -0.14 20.95 0.11
CA ALA A 121 1.18 21.23 0.67
C ALA A 121 1.45 20.57 2.04
N ARG A 122 0.40 20.14 2.75
CA ARG A 122 0.49 19.55 4.10
C ARG A 122 0.75 18.05 4.09
N ASP A 123 0.33 17.34 3.05
CA ASP A 123 0.41 15.89 2.95
C ASP A 123 1.15 15.41 1.69
N ARG A 124 1.63 16.32 0.84
CA ARG A 124 2.47 15.99 -0.34
C ARG A 124 3.64 15.06 -0.02
N ALA A 125 4.25 15.18 1.16
CA ALA A 125 5.35 14.31 1.58
C ALA A 125 4.93 12.87 1.90
N SER A 126 3.62 12.61 1.97
CA SER A 126 3.06 11.28 2.20
C SER A 126 2.82 10.50 0.91
N PHE A 127 2.89 11.12 -0.26
CA PHE A 127 2.65 10.44 -1.55
C PHE A 127 3.95 10.05 -2.23
N ILE A 128 3.90 9.00 -3.07
CA ILE A 128 5.04 8.50 -3.86
C ILE A 128 4.77 8.84 -5.34
N PRO A 129 5.30 9.94 -5.90
CA PRO A 129 4.94 10.39 -7.25
C PRO A 129 5.18 9.34 -8.34
N GLU A 130 6.29 8.59 -8.24
CA GLU A 130 6.62 7.54 -9.20
C GLU A 130 5.61 6.39 -9.19
N LEU A 131 5.10 6.01 -8.01
CA LEU A 131 4.06 4.98 -7.89
C LEU A 131 2.75 5.42 -8.56
N ILE A 132 2.39 6.71 -8.46
CA ILE A 132 1.19 7.23 -9.13
C ILE A 132 1.32 7.07 -10.65
N THR A 133 2.49 7.40 -11.21
CA THR A 133 2.77 7.18 -12.64
C THR A 133 2.75 5.70 -13.02
N LEU A 134 3.32 4.82 -12.18
CA LEU A 134 3.31 3.37 -12.42
C LEU A 134 1.88 2.80 -12.40
N LEU A 135 1.04 3.22 -11.45
CA LEU A 135 -0.35 2.79 -11.37
C LEU A 135 -1.16 3.30 -12.57
N GLU A 136 -0.98 4.56 -12.96
CA GLU A 136 -1.66 5.17 -14.12
C GLU A 136 -1.30 4.43 -15.42
N ASN A 137 -0.04 4.06 -15.60
CA ASN A 137 0.45 3.35 -16.80
C ASN A 137 0.24 1.83 -16.76
N SER A 138 -0.32 1.29 -15.67
CA SER A 138 -0.43 -0.16 -15.50
C SER A 138 -1.62 -0.78 -16.24
N ASP A 139 -2.60 0.01 -16.68
CA ASP A 139 -3.93 -0.42 -17.12
C ASP A 139 -4.70 -1.29 -16.09
N ARG A 140 -4.26 -1.29 -14.83
CA ARG A 140 -4.80 -2.11 -13.73
C ARG A 140 -5.45 -1.29 -12.61
N LEU A 141 -5.45 0.03 -12.71
CA LEU A 141 -6.13 0.92 -11.77
C LEU A 141 -7.64 0.93 -12.01
N VAL A 142 -8.40 0.70 -10.94
CA VAL A 142 -9.86 0.72 -10.92
C VAL A 142 -10.31 1.79 -9.93
N LEU A 143 -10.95 2.85 -10.45
CA LEU A 143 -11.44 3.96 -9.64
C LEU A 143 -12.94 3.82 -9.41
N THR A 144 -13.36 3.90 -8.15
CA THR A 144 -14.77 3.86 -7.73
C THR A 144 -15.21 5.16 -7.06
N ASP A 145 -16.50 5.50 -7.17
CA ASP A 145 -17.17 6.58 -6.47
C ASP A 145 -18.14 6.07 -5.36
N GLY A 146 -17.94 4.82 -4.91
CA GLY A 146 -18.73 4.15 -3.86
C GLY A 146 -19.46 2.89 -4.36
N GLU A 147 -19.45 2.64 -5.67
CA GLU A 147 -19.93 1.40 -6.26
C GLU A 147 -18.92 0.26 -6.10
N THR A 148 -19.41 -0.95 -5.92
CA THR A 148 -18.57 -2.16 -5.93
C THR A 148 -18.08 -2.42 -7.35
N PRO A 149 -16.77 -2.38 -7.63
CA PRO A 149 -16.26 -2.66 -8.96
C PRO A 149 -16.42 -4.14 -9.35
N ASP A 150 -16.55 -4.42 -10.65
CA ASP A 150 -16.73 -5.78 -11.19
C ASP A 150 -15.58 -6.77 -10.87
N CYS A 151 -14.43 -6.27 -10.43
CA CYS A 151 -13.32 -7.11 -9.99
C CYS A 151 -13.52 -7.69 -8.58
N LEU A 152 -14.51 -7.21 -7.84
CA LEU A 152 -14.81 -7.66 -6.48
C LEU A 152 -16.14 -8.44 -6.41
N PRO A 153 -16.28 -9.34 -5.44
CA PRO A 153 -17.56 -10.01 -5.17
C PRO A 153 -18.70 -9.01 -4.87
N ALA A 154 -19.92 -9.37 -5.26
CA ALA A 154 -21.08 -8.47 -5.22
C ALA A 154 -21.60 -8.14 -3.81
N ASP A 155 -21.09 -8.80 -2.77
CA ASP A 155 -21.37 -8.55 -1.36
C ASP A 155 -20.41 -7.54 -0.71
N TYR A 156 -19.30 -7.18 -1.38
CA TYR A 156 -18.44 -6.08 -0.96
C TYR A 156 -19.17 -4.74 -1.07
N ARG A 157 -18.89 -3.81 -0.15
CA ARG A 157 -19.48 -2.47 -0.10
C ARG A 157 -18.39 -1.43 0.18
N PHE A 158 -18.50 -0.28 -0.46
CA PHE A 158 -17.57 0.85 -0.38
C PHE A 158 -18.26 2.08 0.22
#